data_AF-A0A955V589-F1
#
_entry.id   AF-A0A955V589-F1
#
_cell.length_a   1.000
_cell.length_b   1.000
_cell.length_c   1.000
_cell.angle_alpha   90.00
_cell.angle_beta   90.00
_cell.angle_gamma   90.00
#
_symmetry.space_group_name_H-M   'P 1'
#
loop_
_entity.id
_entity.type
_entity.pdbx_description
1 polymer ?
#
loop_
_entity_poly.entity_id
_entity_poly.type
_entity_poly.pdbx_seq_one_letter_code
_entity_poly.pdbx_strand_id
1 'polypeptide(L)'
;VAAFEAGDHAAASERFAEALAALPPGSDAETWAELQENLGLTRALAGRYAAAVEPLLSALDGGMAREQSARLLVDCCFRGGRAQDGARYLAAYERAFGAHPSGWRRG
;
A
#
# COMPACT_ATOMS: atom_id res chain seq x y z
N VAL A 1 -16.81 -1.86 4.71
CA VAL A 1 -16.64 -0.44 5.08
C VAL A 1 -16.86 -0.20 6.58
N ALA A 2 -17.90 -0.78 7.20
CA ALA A 2 -18.18 -0.62 8.65
C ALA A 2 -17.00 -0.86 9.61
N ALA A 3 -16.12 -1.85 9.37
CA ALA A 3 -14.94 -2.10 10.22
C ALA A 3 -13.84 -1.02 10.05
N PHE A 4 -13.67 -0.50 8.84
CA PHE A 4 -12.71 0.57 8.55
C PHE A 4 -13.10 1.88 9.25
N GLU A 5 -14.39 2.23 9.16
CA GLU A 5 -14.96 3.41 9.82
C GLU A 5 -14.97 3.28 11.35
N ALA A 6 -15.04 2.06 11.88
CA ALA A 6 -14.91 1.77 13.31
C ALA A 6 -13.46 1.77 13.83
N GLY A 7 -12.46 1.99 12.96
CA GLY A 7 -11.04 1.95 13.32
C GLY A 7 -10.47 0.54 13.54
N ASP A 8 -11.25 -0.51 13.26
CA ASP A 8 -10.76 -1.89 13.31
C ASP A 8 -10.07 -2.24 11.99
N HIS A 9 -8.84 -1.72 11.86
CA HIS A 9 -8.02 -1.88 10.67
C HIS A 9 -7.57 -3.33 10.46
N ALA A 10 -7.46 -4.13 11.53
CA ALA A 10 -7.13 -5.55 11.42
C ALA A 10 -8.28 -6.31 10.75
N ALA A 11 -9.50 -6.19 11.26
CA ALA A 11 -10.67 -6.82 10.66
C ALA A 11 -10.94 -6.30 9.23
N ALA A 12 -10.76 -5.00 9.01
CA ALA A 12 -10.88 -4.43 7.66
C ALA A 12 -9.88 -5.06 6.67
N SER A 13 -8.63 -5.28 7.09
CA SER A 13 -7.62 -5.91 6.23
C SER A 13 -7.98 -7.35 5.85
N GLU A 14 -8.56 -8.12 6.77
CA GLU A 14 -9.01 -9.49 6.46
C GLU A 14 -10.17 -9.48 5.44
N ARG A 15 -11.11 -8.53 5.56
CA ARG A 15 -12.21 -8.40 4.58
C ARG A 15 -11.74 -8.02 3.18
N PHE A 16 -10.72 -7.16 3.05
CA PHE A 16 -10.16 -6.85 1.74
C PHE A 16 -9.39 -8.03 1.15
N ALA A 17 -8.69 -8.81 1.99
CA ALA A 17 -8.04 -10.04 1.54
C ALA A 17 -9.05 -11.09 1.05
N GLU A 18 -10.16 -11.28 1.77
CA GLU A 18 -11.29 -12.13 1.34
C GLU A 18 -11.89 -11.64 0.02
N ALA A 19 -12.10 -10.33 -0.14
CA ALA A 19 -12.63 -9.75 -1.38
C ALA A 19 -11.69 -10.00 -2.57
N LEU A 20 -10.38 -9.82 -2.40
CA LEU A 20 -9.38 -10.12 -3.43
C LEU A 20 -9.38 -11.60 -3.82
N ALA A 21 -9.50 -12.50 -2.85
CA ALA A 21 -9.57 -13.95 -3.10
C ALA A 21 -10.86 -14.37 -3.83
N ALA A 22 -11.94 -13.60 -3.66
CA ALA A 22 -13.23 -13.84 -4.30
C ALA A 22 -13.39 -13.16 -5.67
N LEU A 23 -12.43 -12.34 -6.11
CA LEU A 23 -12.51 -11.68 -7.41
C LEU A 23 -12.55 -12.72 -8.55
N PRO A 24 -13.55 -12.65 -9.45
CA PRO A 24 -13.60 -13.55 -10.58
C PRO A 24 -12.41 -13.32 -11.53
N PRO A 25 -11.92 -14.37 -12.21
CA PRO A 25 -10.94 -14.21 -13.28
C PRO A 25 -11.46 -13.22 -14.34
N GLY A 26 -10.62 -12.26 -14.74
CA GLY A 26 -11.01 -11.21 -15.70
C GLY A 26 -11.76 -10.03 -15.08
N SER A 27 -11.81 -9.92 -13.75
CA SER A 27 -12.18 -8.66 -13.08
C SER A 27 -11.34 -7.51 -13.63
N ASP A 28 -11.95 -6.31 -13.71
CA ASP A 28 -11.24 -5.14 -14.21
C ASP A 28 -10.03 -4.79 -13.32
N ALA A 29 -8.97 -4.30 -13.98
CA ALA A 29 -7.71 -4.00 -13.33
C ALA A 29 -7.83 -2.87 -12.29
N GLU A 30 -8.83 -2.00 -12.43
CA GLU A 30 -9.07 -0.87 -11.53
C GLU A 30 -9.60 -1.34 -10.19
N THR A 31 -10.63 -2.19 -10.18
CA THR A 31 -11.21 -2.81 -8.98
C THR A 31 -10.15 -3.63 -8.23
N TRP A 32 -9.35 -4.40 -8.97
CA TRP A 32 -8.24 -5.13 -8.37
C TRP A 32 -7.23 -4.18 -7.71
N ALA A 33 -6.84 -3.11 -8.39
CA ALA A 33 -5.87 -2.14 -7.87
C ALA A 33 -6.42 -1.41 -6.63
N GLU A 34 -7.70 -1.04 -6.63
CA GLU A 34 -8.35 -0.38 -5.49
C GLU A 34 -8.44 -1.30 -4.27
N LEU A 35 -8.76 -2.58 -4.46
CA LEU A 35 -8.79 -3.55 -3.37
C LEU A 35 -7.39 -3.81 -2.79
N GLN A 36 -6.38 -3.87 -3.64
CA GLN A 36 -4.97 -3.97 -3.20
C GLN A 36 -4.53 -2.73 -2.42
N GLU A 37 -4.88 -1.52 -2.89
CA GLU A 37 -4.58 -0.27 -2.19
C GLU A 37 -5.22 -0.26 -0.80
N ASN A 38 -6.50 -0.61 -0.70
CA ASN A 38 -7.24 -0.66 0.56
C ASN A 38 -6.68 -1.72 1.53
N LEU A 39 -6.27 -2.88 1.02
CA LEU A 39 -5.59 -3.90 1.82
C LEU A 39 -4.24 -3.38 2.35
N GLY A 40 -3.45 -2.73 1.50
CA GLY A 40 -2.18 -2.11 1.88
C GLY A 40 -2.37 -1.05 2.96
N LEU A 41 -3.32 -0.13 2.75
CA LEU A 41 -3.65 0.94 3.67
C LEU A 41 -4.07 0.42 5.04
N THR A 42 -4.99 -0.54 5.09
CA THR A 42 -5.47 -1.09 6.36
C THR A 42 -4.39 -1.83 7.12
N ARG A 43 -3.52 -2.58 6.43
CA ARG A 43 -2.35 -3.21 7.06
C ARG A 43 -1.38 -2.18 7.63
N ALA A 44 -1.13 -1.09 6.92
CA ALA A 44 -0.28 0.00 7.40
C ALA A 44 -0.86 0.69 8.64
N LEU A 45 -2.16 0.98 8.63
CA LEU A 45 -2.87 1.57 9.79
C LEU A 45 -2.90 0.63 11.00
N ALA A 46 -2.94 -0.69 10.78
CA ALA A 46 -2.80 -1.70 11.82
C ALA A 46 -1.35 -1.91 12.30
N GLY A 47 -0.38 -1.13 11.81
CA GLY A 47 1.05 -1.26 12.15
C GLY A 47 1.75 -2.45 11.50
N ARG A 48 1.08 -3.20 10.61
CA ARG A 48 1.63 -4.36 9.88
C ARG A 48 2.40 -3.92 8.64
N TYR A 49 3.41 -3.05 8.82
CA TYR A 49 4.10 -2.36 7.72
C TYR A 49 4.70 -3.30 6.68
N ALA A 50 5.40 -4.36 7.09
CA ALA A 50 6.00 -5.32 6.16
C ALA A 50 4.94 -6.04 5.29
N ALA A 51 3.75 -6.32 5.87
CA ALA A 51 2.66 -6.99 5.16
C ALA A 51 1.87 -6.03 4.24
N ALA A 52 2.00 -4.71 4.43
CA ALA A 52 1.39 -3.70 3.58
C ALA A 52 2.14 -3.51 2.26
N VAL A 53 3.44 -3.87 2.19
CA VAL A 53 4.31 -3.58 1.05
C VAL A 53 3.83 -4.23 -0.25
N GLU A 54 3.50 -5.52 -0.22
CA GLU A 54 3.11 -6.24 -1.44
C GLU A 54 1.78 -5.72 -2.03
N PRO A 55 0.69 -5.56 -1.25
CA PRO A 55 -0.55 -4.98 -1.78
C PRO A 55 -0.37 -3.57 -2.34
N LEU A 56 0.43 -2.72 -1.67
CA LEU A 56 0.70 -1.37 -2.16
C LEU A 56 1.49 -1.38 -3.47
N LEU A 57 2.44 -2.30 -3.62
CA LEU A 57 3.18 -2.45 -4.88
C LEU A 57 2.26 -2.94 -5.99
N SER A 58 1.45 -3.96 -5.71
CA SER A 58 0.45 -4.50 -6.62
C SER A 58 -0.51 -3.42 -7.12
N ALA A 59 -1.05 -2.59 -6.22
CA ALA A 59 -1.93 -1.48 -6.59
C ALA A 59 -1.28 -0.48 -7.57
N LEU A 60 0.02 -0.22 -7.43
CA LEU A 60 0.76 0.70 -8.31
C LEU A 60 1.01 0.13 -9.71
N ASP A 61 1.18 -1.20 -9.83
CA ASP A 61 1.34 -1.88 -11.13
C ASP A 61 0.07 -1.82 -11.99
N GLY A 62 -1.11 -1.64 -11.36
CA GLY A 62 -2.41 -1.50 -12.03
C GLY A 62 -2.63 -0.19 -12.81
N GLY A 63 -1.66 0.73 -12.82
CA GLY A 63 -1.66 1.89 -13.71
C GLY A 63 -2.16 3.21 -13.11
N MET A 64 -2.58 3.24 -11.85
CA MET A 64 -2.77 4.49 -11.10
C MET A 64 -1.77 4.57 -9.95
N ALA A 65 -0.60 5.14 -10.24
CA ALA A 65 0.30 5.61 -9.20
C ALA A 65 -0.33 6.80 -8.47
N ARG A 66 -1.24 6.54 -7.52
CA ARG A 66 -1.72 7.56 -6.59
C ARG A 66 -0.55 7.92 -5.68
N GLU A 67 -0.21 9.21 -5.63
CA GLU A 67 0.88 9.73 -4.77
C GLU A 67 0.77 9.17 -3.34
N GLN A 68 -0.46 9.05 -2.83
CA GLN A 68 -0.75 8.47 -1.53
C GLN A 68 -0.23 7.03 -1.37
N SER A 69 -0.49 6.15 -2.32
CA SER A 69 -0.04 4.74 -2.28
C SER A 69 1.47 4.63 -2.39
N ALA A 70 2.08 5.44 -3.27
CA ALA A 70 3.53 5.48 -3.42
C ALA A 70 4.22 6.01 -2.15
N ARG A 71 3.66 7.05 -1.52
CA ARG A 71 4.10 7.57 -0.22
C ARG A 71 4.02 6.49 0.85
N LEU A 72 2.86 5.82 0.94
CA LEU A 72 2.63 4.82 1.97
C LEU A 72 3.53 3.59 1.79
N LEU A 73 3.82 3.20 0.54
CA LEU A 73 4.77 2.12 0.23
C LEU A 73 6.16 2.43 0.78
N VAL A 74 6.65 3.66 0.57
CA VAL A 74 7.95 4.10 1.09
C VAL A 74 7.96 4.05 2.61
N ASP A 75 6.96 4.63 3.26
CA ASP A 75 6.81 4.60 4.73
C ASP A 75 6.79 3.17 5.27
N CYS A 76 6.03 2.27 4.63
CA CYS A 76 5.92 0.88 5.04
C CYS A 76 7.22 0.10 4.86
N CYS A 77 7.98 0.35 3.79
CA CYS A 77 9.29 -0.29 3.60
C CYS A 77 10.27 0.12 4.71
N PHE A 78 10.39 1.42 5.01
CA PHE A 78 11.31 1.86 6.08
C PHE A 78 10.87 1.39 7.46
N ARG A 79 9.59 1.58 7.83
CA ARG A 79 9.06 1.15 9.12
C ARG A 79 9.05 -0.37 9.29
N GLY A 80 8.91 -1.11 8.19
CA GLY A 80 8.97 -2.56 8.14
C GLY A 80 10.39 -3.14 8.09
N GLY A 81 11.44 -2.33 8.19
CA GLY A 81 12.83 -2.79 8.19
C GLY A 81 13.39 -3.17 6.81
N ARG A 82 12.69 -2.86 5.72
CA ARG A 82 13.10 -3.13 4.33
C ARG A 82 13.81 -1.91 3.73
N ALA A 83 14.91 -1.48 4.34
CA ALA A 83 15.57 -0.22 4.01
C ALA A 83 16.05 -0.12 2.54
N GLN A 84 16.53 -1.21 1.95
CA GLN A 84 16.98 -1.24 0.55
C GLN A 84 15.82 -1.00 -0.42
N ASP A 85 14.69 -1.69 -0.20
CA ASP A 85 13.47 -1.48 -0.98
C ASP A 85 12.92 -0.07 -0.75
N GLY A 86 12.94 0.39 0.51
CA GLY A 86 12.54 1.76 0.87
C GLY A 86 13.34 2.81 0.11
N ALA A 87 14.66 2.67 0.03
CA ALA A 87 15.51 3.59 -0.72
C ALA A 87 15.21 3.56 -2.24
N ARG A 88 14.95 2.37 -2.80
CA ARG A 88 14.56 2.21 -4.21
C ARG A 88 13.23 2.92 -4.49
N TYR A 89 12.21 2.67 -3.69
CA TYR A 89 10.88 3.27 -3.88
C TYR A 89 10.87 4.76 -3.55
N LEU A 90 11.67 5.22 -2.58
CA LEU A 90 11.86 6.63 -2.29
C LEU A 90 12.41 7.38 -3.50
N ALA A 91 13.43 6.84 -4.18
CA ALA A 91 13.96 7.45 -5.39
C ALA A 91 12.92 7.54 -6.52
N ALA A 92 12.08 6.50 -6.66
CA ALA A 92 10.99 6.50 -7.65
C ALA A 92 9.91 7.53 -7.31
N TYR A 93 9.50 7.61 -6.04
CA TYR A 93 8.58 8.60 -5.51
C TYR A 93 9.11 10.02 -5.76
N GLU A 94 10.35 10.29 -5.36
CA GLU A 94 10.95 11.63 -5.46
C GLU A 94 11.05 12.14 -6.89
N ARG A 95 11.30 11.23 -7.84
CA ARG A 95 11.30 11.56 -9.26
C ARG A 95 9.92 11.95 -9.78
N ALA A 96 8.86 11.37 -9.24
CA ALA A 96 7.49 11.58 -9.70
C ALA A 96 6.78 12.75 -8.98
N PHE A 97 6.99 12.88 -7.67
CA PHE A 97 6.20 13.76 -6.80
C PHE A 97 7.05 14.77 -6.00
N GLY A 98 8.38 14.68 -6.06
CA GLY A 98 9.28 15.49 -5.25
C GLY A 98 9.53 14.91 -3.85
N ALA A 99 10.08 15.73 -2.95
CA ALA A 99 10.56 15.25 -1.65
C ALA A 99 9.48 14.51 -0.84
N HIS A 100 9.86 13.38 -0.26
CA HIS A 100 8.92 12.60 0.56
C HIS A 100 8.63 13.30 1.89
N PRO A 101 7.34 13.45 2.29
CA PRO A 101 6.97 14.29 3.44
C PRO A 101 7.46 13.77 4.80
N SER A 102 7.65 12.46 4.95
CA SER A 102 8.20 11.85 6.18
C SER A 102 9.70 12.11 6.39
N GLY A 103 10.40 12.72 5.43
CA GLY A 103 11.83 13.06 5.57
C GLY A 103 12.79 11.87 5.52
N TRP A 104 12.36 10.74 4.95
CA TRP A 104 13.22 9.56 4.76
C TRP A 104 14.46 9.88 3.94
N ARG A 105 15.52 9.12 4.17
CA ARG A 105 16.79 9.26 3.45
C ARG A 105 17.23 7.92 2.89
N ARG A 106 17.86 7.98 1.72
CA ARG A 106 18.62 6.86 1.16
C ARG A 106 19.90 6.76 2.01
N GLY A 107 20.00 5.69 2.80
CA GLY A 107 21.18 5.39 3.62
C GLY A 107 22.39 5.02 2.78
#